data_AF-A0A8B5XA07-F1
#
_entry.id   AF-A0A8B5XA07-F1
#
_cell.length_a   1.000
_cell.length_b   1.000
_cell.length_c   1.000
_cell.angle_alpha   90.00
_cell.angle_beta   90.00
_cell.angle_gamma   90.00
#
_symmetry.space_group_name_H-M   'P 1'
#
loop_
_entity.id
_entity.type
_entity.pdbx_description
1 polymer ?
#
loop_
_entity_poly.entity_id
_entity_poly.type
_entity_poly.pdbx_seq_one_letter_code
_entity_poly.pdbx_strand_id
1 'polypeptide(L)' 'RQHALLRFDPQADQFLLEDCGSRNGTFLEAGARLPPHQPQRLPPGTRFYLGDRRYRFEVGLAKPYRTIST' A
#
# COMPACT_ATOMS: atom_id res chain seq x y z
N ARG A 1 11.34 -14.31 4.56
CA ARG A 1 11.82 -13.18 3.72
C ARG A 1 10.67 -12.19 3.58
N GLN A 2 10.92 -10.89 3.77
CA GLN A 2 9.91 -9.82 3.61
C GLN A 2 10.01 -9.23 2.19
N HIS A 3 8.87 -8.99 1.53
CA HIS A 3 8.83 -8.42 0.17
C HIS A 3 8.62 -6.91 0.23
N ALA A 4 7.58 -6.49 0.95
CA ALA A 4 7.26 -5.10 1.21
C ALA A 4 6.71 -4.95 2.63
N LEU A 5 6.80 -3.74 3.17
CA LEU A 5 6.26 -3.35 4.47
C LEU A 5 5.21 -2.25 4.25
N LEU A 6 4.01 -2.47 4.80
CA LEU A 6 2.94 -1.48 4.81
C LEU A 6 2.69 -1.04 6.26
N ARG A 7 2.71 0.27 6.49
CA ARG A 7 2.39 0.90 7.78
C ARG A 7 1.26 1.91 7.60
N PHE A 8 0.50 2.16 8.64
CA PHE A 8 -0.48 3.24 8.67
C PHE A 8 0.02 4.35 9.59
N ASP A 9 0.00 5.59 9.10
CA ASP A 9 0.28 6.81 9.86
C ASP A 9 -1.07 7.46 10.24
N PRO A 10 -1.53 7.29 11.49
CA PRO A 10 -2.81 7.83 11.93
C PRO A 10 -2.82 9.36 12.07
N GLN A 11 -1.65 10.01 12.14
CA GLN A 11 -1.59 11.48 12.22
C GLN A 11 -1.81 12.11 10.84
N ALA A 12 -1.34 11.45 9.78
CA ALA A 12 -1.48 11.90 8.40
C ALA A 12 -2.66 11.27 7.65
N ASP A 13 -3.34 10.28 8.24
CA ASP A 13 -4.37 9.45 7.59
C ASP A 13 -3.88 8.82 6.27
N GLN A 14 -2.62 8.38 6.28
CA GLN A 14 -1.92 7.87 5.10
C GLN A 14 -1.26 6.54 5.40
N PHE A 15 -1.07 5.74 4.35
CA PHE A 15 -0.26 4.53 4.43
C PHE A 15 1.17 4.82 3.97
N LEU A 16 2.14 4.10 4.52
CA LEU A 16 3.53 4.12 4.09
C LEU A 16 3.87 2.73 3.55
N LEU A 17 4.23 2.66 2.27
CA LEU A 17 4.67 1.44 1.61
C LEU A 17 6.16 1.49 1.30
N GLU A 18 6.87 0.45 1.69
CA GLU A 18 8.31 0.32 1.46
C GLU A 18 8.61 -1.04 0.81
N ASP A 19 9.42 -1.06 -0.25
CA ASP A 19 9.98 -2.30 -0.78
C ASP A 19 11.17 -2.74 0.06
N CYS A 20 11.18 -3.98 0.55
CA CYS A 20 12.22 -4.49 1.45
C CYS A 20 13.43 -5.08 0.72
N GLY A 21 13.81 -4.53 -0.45
CA GLY A 21 14.87 -5.10 -1.29
C GLY A 21 14.41 -6.39 -1.99
N SER A 22 13.16 -6.41 -2.44
CA SER A 22 12.55 -7.59 -3.04
C SER A 22 13.19 -7.90 -4.40
N ARG A 23 13.28 -9.19 -4.76
CA ARG A 23 13.85 -9.60 -6.05
C ARG A 23 13.04 -9.07 -7.23
N ASN A 24 11.72 -9.11 -7.11
CA ASN A 24 10.82 -8.77 -8.20
C ASN A 24 10.31 -7.33 -8.14
N GLY A 25 10.57 -6.60 -7.06
CA GLY A 25 10.14 -5.22 -6.86
C GLY A 25 8.70 -5.08 -6.37
N THR A 26 8.40 -3.84 -5.98
CA THR A 26 7.07 -3.36 -5.62
C THR A 26 6.76 -2.14 -6.48
N PHE A 27 5.53 -2.02 -6.96
CA PHE A 27 5.16 -1.04 -7.98
C PHE A 27 3.84 -0.37 -7.64
N LEU A 28 3.70 0.91 -7.97
CA LEU A 28 2.42 1.61 -8.01
C LEU A 28 1.59 1.14 -9.21
N GLU A 29 0.27 1.35 -9.19
CA GLU A 29 -0.65 0.91 -10.26
C GLU A 29 -0.23 1.37 -11.67
N ALA A 30 0.33 2.58 -11.78
CA ALA A 30 0.84 3.15 -13.02
C ALA A 30 2.09 2.43 -13.57
N GLY A 31 2.64 1.46 -12.84
CA GLY A 31 3.83 0.70 -13.20
C GLY A 31 5.14 1.29 -12.67
N ALA A 32 5.09 2.39 -11.91
CA ALA A 32 6.26 2.99 -11.30
C ALA A 32 6.81 2.08 -10.18
N ARG A 33 8.06 1.64 -10.32
CA ARG A 33 8.75 0.82 -9.30
C ARG A 33 9.18 1.68 -8.12
N LEU A 34 8.89 1.22 -6.91
CA LEU A 34 9.41 1.86 -5.70
C LEU A 34 10.92 1.60 -5.58
N PRO A 35 11.72 2.62 -5.21
CA PRO A 35 13.08 2.39 -4.76
C PRO A 35 13.09 1.51 -3.51
N PRO A 36 14.02 0.54 -3.39
CA PRO A 36 14.12 -0.29 -2.20
C PRO A 36 14.49 0.54 -0.97
N HIS A 37 13.93 0.19 0.19
CA HIS A 37 14.17 0.80 1.49
C HIS A 37 13.83 2.30 1.58
N GLN A 38 12.94 2.78 0.69
CA GLN A 38 12.44 4.14 0.70
C GLN A 38 10.91 4.12 0.86
N PRO A 39 10.38 4.48 2.04
CA PRO A 39 8.95 4.54 2.27
C PRO A 39 8.27 5.59 1.38
N GLN A 40 7.21 5.17 0.69
CA GLN A 40 6.37 6.01 -0.14
C GLN A 40 5.00 6.18 0.51
N ARG A 41 4.49 7.42 0.55
CA ARG A 41 3.14 7.73 1.03
C ARG A 41 2.10 7.26 0.03
N LEU A 42 1.09 6.55 0.53
CA LEU A 42 -0.07 6.09 -0.21
C LEU A 42 -1.33 6.63 0.45
N PRO A 43 -2.05 7.55 -0.21
CA PRO A 43 -3.39 7.92 0.19
C PRO A 43 -4.36 6.72 0.17
N PRO A 44 -5.42 6.72 1.00
CA PRO A 44 -6.51 5.77 0.86
C PRO A 44 -7.06 5.72 -0.58
N GLY A 45 -7.40 4.52 -1.06
CA GLY A 45 -7.80 4.23 -2.44
C GLY A 45 -6.63 3.95 -3.39
N THR A 46 -5.38 4.12 -2.95
CA THR A 46 -4.21 3.86 -3.81
C THR A 46 -3.98 2.36 -4.01
N ARG A 47 -3.63 1.98 -5.25
CA ARG A 47 -3.30 0.60 -5.62
C ARG A 47 -1.81 0.42 -5.88
N PHE A 48 -1.32 -0.75 -5.51
CA PHE A 48 0.06 -1.19 -5.75
C PHE A 48 0.10 -2.69 -6.02
N TYR A 49 1.19 -3.20 -6.57
CA TYR A 49 1.39 -4.62 -6.81
C TYR A 49 2.82 -5.09 -6.54
N LEU A 50 2.98 -6.39 -6.28
CA LEU A 50 4.25 -7.02 -5.91
C LEU A 50 4.77 -7.89 -7.05
N GLY A 51 5.77 -7.41 -7.79
CA GLY A 51 6.38 -8.12 -8.92
C GLY A 51 5.51 -8.25 -10.17
N ASP A 52 4.25 -8.68 -10.00
CA ASP A 52 3.26 -8.93 -11.05
C ASP A 52 1.91 -8.36 -10.65
N ARG A 53 1.14 -7.85 -11.62
CA ARG A 53 -0.18 -7.23 -11.41
C ARG A 53 -1.22 -8.19 -10.82
N ARG A 54 -1.00 -9.51 -10.89
CA ARG A 54 -1.85 -10.51 -10.22
C ARG A 54 -1.78 -10.42 -8.69
N TYR A 55 -0.69 -9.85 -8.14
CA TYR A 55 -0.49 -9.62 -6.71
C TYR A 55 -0.76 -8.15 -6.37
N ARG A 56 -1.93 -7.64 -6.76
CA ARG A 56 -2.34 -6.25 -6.57
C ARG A 56 -3.18 -6.10 -5.30
N PHE A 57 -2.97 -4.98 -4.63
CA PHE A 57 -3.65 -4.57 -3.41
C PHE A 57 -4.14 -3.13 -3.54
N GLU A 58 -5.17 -2.78 -2.77
CA GLU A 58 -5.65 -1.41 -2.57
C GLU A 58 -5.57 -1.10 -1.07
N VAL A 59 -5.03 0.07 -0.72
CA VAL A 59 -5.06 0.54 0.67
C VAL A 59 -6.32 1.35 0.91
N GLY A 60 -6.92 1.22 2.07
CA GLY A 60 -8.14 1.96 2.40
C GLY A 60 -8.40 1.94 3.89
N LEU A 61 -9.04 3.00 4.37
CA LEU A 61 -9.61 3.01 5.71
C LEU A 61 -10.83 2.09 5.73
N ALA A 62 -11.08 1.49 6.88
CA ALA A 62 -12.35 0.80 7.08
C ALA A 62 -13.47 1.80 6.80
N LYS A 63 -14.38 1.44 5.89
CA LYS A 63 -15.60 2.22 5.72
C LYS A 63 -16.32 2.17 7.07
N PRO A 64 -16.77 3.29 7.64
CA PRO A 64 -17.52 3.24 8.88
C PRO A 64 -18.72 2.33 8.62
N TYR A 65 -18.83 1.27 9.42
CA TYR A 65 -20.02 0.42 9.39
C TYR A 65 -21.22 1.34 9.58
N ARG A 66 -22.11 1.37 8.60
CA ARG A 66 -23.33 2.17 8.66
C ARG A 66 -24.16 1.62 9.82
N THR A 67 -24.11 2.27 10.97
CA THR A 67 -24.99 1.93 12.09
C THR A 67 -26.41 2.15 11.58
N ILE A 68 -27.16 1.05 11.51
CA ILE A 68 -28.60 1.11 11.25
C ILE A 68 -29.18 1.73 12.51
N SER A 69 -29.57 3.00 12.45
CA SER A 69 -30.37 3.61 13.50
C SER A 69 -31.76 2.96 13.42
N THR A 70 -32.05 2.08 14.38
CA THR A 70 -33.39 1.56 14.67
C THR A 70 -34.21 2.62 15.38
#